data_AF-A0A4W2G076-F1
#
_entry.id   AF-A0A4W2G076-F1
#
_cell.length_a   1.000
_cell.length_b   1.000
_cell.length_c   1.000
_cell.angle_alpha   90.00
_cell.angle_beta   90.00
_cell.angle_gamma   90.00
#
_symmetry.space_group_name_H-M   'P 1'
#
loop_
_entity.id
_entity.type
_entity.pdbx_description
1 polymer ?
#
loop_
_entity_poly.entity_id
_entity_poly.type
_entity_poly.pdbx_seq_one_letter_code
_entity_poly.pdbx_strand_id
1 'polypeptide(L)'
;LLPIEMLLLPLLLLAVIGPTSFHLIQISTFANSTWTQNQGSGWLDDLQIHGWDSDSGTAIFLKPWSKGNFSDEEVAEMEELFRVYFIGFTLEVQDIVSEFQFECEYSPLNWGYSL
;
A
#
# COMPACT_ATOMS: atom_id res chain seq x y z
N LEU A 1 12.56 3.32 -46.26
CA LEU A 1 11.67 2.24 -45.77
C LEU A 1 12.08 1.95 -44.34
N LEU A 2 11.25 2.28 -43.36
CA LEU A 2 11.55 1.93 -41.97
C LEU A 2 11.32 0.43 -41.76
N PRO A 3 12.11 -0.27 -40.91
CA PRO A 3 12.00 -1.70 -40.74
C PRO A 3 10.63 -2.09 -40.16
N ILE A 4 10.03 -3.18 -40.65
CA ILE A 4 8.73 -3.69 -40.21
C ILE A 4 8.71 -3.99 -38.69
N GLU A 5 9.86 -4.39 -38.13
CA GLU A 5 10.07 -4.59 -36.68
C GLU A 5 9.71 -3.34 -35.85
N MET A 6 9.95 -2.14 -36.39
CA MET A 6 9.71 -0.88 -35.70
C MET A 6 8.22 -0.49 -35.64
N LEU A 7 7.39 -1.13 -36.47
CA LEU A 7 5.93 -1.01 -36.46
C LEU A 7 5.25 -2.12 -35.65
N LEU A 8 5.89 -3.30 -35.54
CA LEU A 8 5.34 -4.45 -34.82
C LEU A 8 5.58 -4.39 -33.32
N LEU A 9 6.71 -3.85 -32.83
CA LEU A 9 6.98 -3.74 -31.39
C LEU A 9 5.91 -2.94 -30.61
N PRO A 10 5.45 -1.75 -31.04
CA PRO A 10 4.39 -1.04 -30.34
C PRO A 10 3.05 -1.79 -30.36
N LEU A 11 2.72 -2.44 -31.47
CA LEU A 11 1.50 -3.26 -31.56
C LEU A 11 1.57 -4.52 -30.69
N LEU A 12 2.73 -5.15 -30.57
CA LEU A 12 2.97 -6.27 -29.68
C LEU A 12 2.89 -5.83 -28.21
N LEU A 13 3.42 -4.65 -27.88
CA LEU A 13 3.30 -4.05 -26.56
C LEU A 13 1.84 -3.75 -26.20
N LEU A 14 1.08 -3.16 -27.13
CA LEU A 14 -0.37 -2.95 -27.00
C LEU A 14 -1.15 -4.27 -26.86
N ALA A 15 -0.73 -5.34 -27.52
CA ALA A 15 -1.37 -6.65 -27.43
C ALA A 15 -1.08 -7.40 -26.11
N VAL A 16 0.02 -7.07 -25.43
CA VAL A 16 0.41 -7.61 -24.11
C VAL A 16 -0.26 -6.86 -22.96
N ILE A 17 -0.62 -5.59 -23.16
CA ILE A 17 -1.29 -4.77 -22.15
C ILE A 17 -2.80 -5.10 -22.18
N GLY A 18 -3.18 -6.17 -21.48
CA GLY A 18 -4.56 -6.35 -21.03
C GLY A 18 -4.97 -5.24 -20.03
N PRO A 19 -6.25 -5.13 -19.65
CA PRO A 19 -6.67 -4.12 -18.69
C PRO A 19 -5.91 -4.32 -17.38
N THR A 20 -5.04 -3.37 -17.05
CA THR A 20 -4.24 -3.40 -15.84
C THR A 20 -5.06 -2.85 -14.68
N SER A 21 -5.14 -3.59 -13.59
CA SER A 21 -5.83 -3.18 -12.37
C SER A 21 -4.83 -2.68 -11.33
N PHE A 22 -5.17 -1.60 -10.63
CA PHE A 22 -4.38 -1.10 -9.52
C PHE A 22 -5.16 -1.22 -8.22
N HIS A 23 -4.56 -1.86 -7.22
CA HIS A 23 -5.17 -2.12 -5.93
C HIS A 23 -4.32 -1.54 -4.80
N LEU A 24 -4.97 -0.85 -3.86
CA LEU A 24 -4.39 -0.45 -2.59
C LEU A 24 -4.92 -1.35 -1.49
N ILE A 25 -4.03 -1.90 -0.68
CA ILE A 25 -4.36 -2.75 0.46
C ILE A 25 -3.82 -2.09 1.72
N GLN A 26 -4.71 -1.87 2.69
CA GLN A 26 -4.37 -1.45 4.05
C GLN A 26 -4.58 -2.62 5.01
N ILE A 27 -3.67 -2.77 5.96
CA ILE A 27 -3.82 -3.68 7.11
C ILE A 27 -3.61 -2.85 8.38
N SER A 28 -4.63 -2.80 9.23
CA SER A 28 -4.56 -2.12 10.53
C SER A 28 -4.62 -3.14 11.65
N THR A 29 -3.56 -3.21 12.45
CA THR A 29 -3.45 -4.10 13.61
C THR A 29 -3.60 -3.30 14.88
N PHE A 30 -4.63 -3.59 15.67
CA PHE A 30 -4.88 -2.97 16.97
C PHE A 30 -4.53 -3.98 18.06
N ALA A 31 -3.36 -3.85 18.69
CA ALA A 31 -2.98 -4.80 19.74
C ALA A 31 -3.60 -4.49 21.09
N ASN A 32 -3.94 -3.22 21.33
CA ASN A 32 -4.67 -2.74 22.49
C ASN A 32 -5.20 -1.32 22.19
N SER A 33 -5.77 -0.67 23.19
CA SER A 33 -6.37 0.67 23.06
C SER A 33 -5.37 1.79 22.74
N THR A 34 -4.05 1.58 22.89
CA THR A 34 -3.03 2.62 22.68
C THR A 34 -2.02 2.28 21.59
N TRP A 35 -1.90 1.01 21.21
CA TRP A 35 -0.97 0.56 20.19
C TRP A 35 -1.70 0.08 18.94
N THR A 36 -1.44 0.78 17.83
CA THR A 36 -1.94 0.44 16.50
C THR A 36 -0.80 0.49 15.49
N GLN A 37 -0.81 -0.44 14.53
CA GLN A 37 0.09 -0.44 13.39
C GLN A 37 -0.72 -0.43 12.10
N ASN A 38 -0.47 0.57 11.24
CA ASN A 38 -1.08 0.67 9.91
C ASN A 38 -0.05 0.34 8.85
N GLN A 39 -0.26 -0.75 8.11
CA GLN A 39 0.54 -1.15 6.97
C GLN A 39 -0.23 -0.88 5.68
N GLY A 40 0.49 -0.59 4.60
CA GLY A 40 -0.07 -0.27 3.30
C GLY A 40 0.75 -0.90 2.16
N SER A 41 0.07 -1.29 1.09
CA SER A 41 0.72 -1.77 -0.14
C SER A 41 -0.09 -1.40 -1.37
N GLY A 42 0.61 -1.19 -2.49
CA GLY A 42 0.03 -0.93 -3.79
C GLY A 42 0.46 -1.99 -4.80
N TRP A 43 -0.52 -2.54 -5.53
CA TRP A 43 -0.37 -3.67 -6.41
C TRP A 43 -0.87 -3.33 -7.81
N LEU A 44 -0.08 -3.71 -8.81
CA LEU A 44 -0.45 -3.67 -10.20
C LEU A 44 -0.71 -5.11 -10.65
N ASP A 45 -1.99 -5.48 -10.76
CA ASP A 45 -2.44 -6.87 -10.81
C ASP A 45 -1.78 -7.69 -9.67
N ASP A 46 -1.04 -8.76 -9.97
CA ASP A 46 -0.37 -9.61 -8.97
C ASP A 46 1.00 -9.08 -8.53
N LEU A 47 1.45 -7.92 -9.05
CA LEU A 47 2.77 -7.36 -8.77
C LEU A 47 2.70 -6.22 -7.76
N GLN A 48 3.26 -6.42 -6.56
CA GLN A 48 3.45 -5.33 -5.62
C GLN A 48 4.48 -4.32 -6.14
N ILE A 49 4.08 -3.05 -6.19
CA ILE A 49 4.91 -1.93 -6.65
C ILE A 49 5.07 -0.83 -5.60
N HIS A 50 4.20 -0.78 -4.60
CA HIS A 50 4.32 0.12 -3.45
C HIS A 50 4.25 -0.61 -2.11
N GLY A 51 5.01 -0.10 -1.14
CA GLY A 51 4.84 -0.34 0.28
C GLY A 51 4.59 0.97 1.03
N TRP A 52 4.33 0.86 2.33
CA TRP A 52 4.18 1.99 3.24
C TRP A 52 5.12 1.80 4.43
N ASP A 53 5.93 2.81 4.70
CA ASP A 53 6.71 2.89 5.94
C ASP A 53 5.86 3.63 7.00
N SER A 54 5.39 2.88 7.98
CA SER A 54 4.54 3.40 9.05
C SER A 54 5.29 4.34 9.99
N ASP A 55 6.59 4.19 10.14
CA ASP A 55 7.41 4.97 11.09
C ASP A 55 7.71 6.35 10.53
N SER A 56 8.08 6.41 9.24
CA SER A 56 8.34 7.68 8.55
C SER A 56 7.08 8.31 7.97
N GLY A 57 6.01 7.53 7.76
CA GLY A 57 4.79 7.92 7.06
C GLY A 57 5.01 8.12 5.55
N THR A 58 5.91 7.38 4.92
CA THR A 58 6.26 7.58 3.50
C THR A 58 5.96 6.37 2.64
N ALA A 59 5.69 6.59 1.36
CA ALA A 59 5.55 5.53 0.38
C ALA A 59 6.92 4.91 0.07
N ILE A 60 6.98 3.59 -0.03
CA ILE A 60 8.14 2.83 -0.48
C ILE A 60 7.89 2.44 -1.94
N PHE A 61 8.73 2.91 -2.87
CA PHE A 61 8.69 2.50 -4.27
C PHE A 61 9.53 1.23 -4.49
N LEU A 62 8.88 0.10 -4.76
CA LEU A 62 9.55 -1.21 -4.81
C LEU A 62 10.18 -1.53 -6.17
N LYS A 63 9.72 -0.86 -7.24
CA LYS A 63 10.29 -0.92 -8.59
C LYS A 63 10.75 0.46 -9.05
N PRO A 64 11.79 0.57 -9.90
CA PRO A 64 12.28 1.86 -10.41
C PRO A 64 11.23 2.71 -11.13
N TRP A 65 10.17 2.08 -11.64
CA TRP A 65 9.08 2.71 -12.38
C TRP A 65 7.80 2.91 -11.53
N SER A 66 7.80 2.52 -10.25
CA SER A 66 6.58 2.53 -9.42
C SER A 66 6.07 3.95 -9.17
N LYS A 67 6.96 4.94 -9.10
CA LYS A 67 6.57 6.35 -9.01
C LYS A 67 5.76 6.81 -10.24
N GLY A 68 5.87 6.10 -11.36
CA GLY A 68 5.22 6.48 -12.61
C GLY A 68 5.64 7.88 -13.04
N ASN A 69 4.66 8.72 -13.35
CA ASN A 69 4.88 10.09 -13.80
C ASN A 69 4.59 11.14 -12.71
N PHE A 70 4.45 10.72 -11.44
CA PHE A 70 4.24 11.65 -10.34
C PHE A 70 5.49 12.49 -10.09
N SER A 71 5.29 13.79 -9.90
CA SER A 71 6.29 14.69 -9.35
C SER A 71 6.58 14.37 -7.87
N ASP A 72 7.67 14.91 -7.34
CA ASP A 72 7.97 14.74 -5.90
C ASP A 72 6.92 15.44 -5.02
N GLU A 73 6.35 16.56 -5.49
CA GLU A 73 5.30 17.30 -4.78
C GLU A 73 4.00 16.48 -4.71
N GLU A 74 3.54 15.90 -5.83
CA GLU A 74 2.34 15.06 -5.84
C GLU A 74 2.50 13.81 -4.96
N VAL A 75 3.71 13.26 -4.88
CA VAL A 75 4.01 12.16 -3.94
C VAL A 75 3.88 12.64 -2.50
N ALA A 76 4.46 13.80 -2.17
CA ALA A 76 4.37 14.35 -0.81
C ALA A 76 2.92 14.65 -0.39
N GLU A 77 2.11 15.20 -1.30
CA GLU A 77 0.67 15.44 -1.07
C GLU A 77 -0.10 14.13 -0.82
N MET A 78 0.20 13.08 -1.59
CA MET A 78 -0.40 11.76 -1.37
C MET A 78 0.02 11.15 -0.03
N GLU A 79 1.30 11.27 0.34
CA GLU A 79 1.78 10.81 1.64
C GLU A 79 1.08 11.54 2.79
N GLU A 80 0.91 12.86 2.70
CA GLU A 80 0.17 13.64 3.68
C GLU A 80 -1.29 13.17 3.79
N LEU A 81 -1.95 12.97 2.66
CA LEU A 81 -3.32 12.45 2.62
C LEU A 81 -3.43 11.09 3.33
N PHE A 82 -2.53 10.16 3.04
CA PHE A 82 -2.53 8.83 3.69
C PHE A 82 -2.24 8.91 5.19
N ARG A 83 -1.32 9.78 5.63
CA ARG A 83 -1.05 10.00 7.06
C ARG A 83 -2.30 10.50 7.79
N VAL A 84 -2.94 11.54 7.26
CA VAL A 84 -4.17 12.10 7.85
C VAL A 84 -5.26 11.04 7.90
N TYR A 85 -5.43 10.30 6.81
CA TYR A 85 -6.40 9.21 6.74
C TYR A 85 -6.12 8.10 7.77
N PHE A 86 -4.89 7.59 7.88
CA PHE A 86 -4.57 6.52 8.83
C PHE A 86 -4.74 6.96 10.29
N ILE A 87 -4.40 8.20 10.62
CA ILE A 87 -4.63 8.77 11.95
C ILE A 87 -6.13 8.82 12.23
N GLY A 88 -6.92 9.41 11.32
CA GLY A 88 -8.37 9.53 11.47
C GLY A 88 -9.07 8.18 11.59
N PHE A 89 -8.72 7.24 10.70
CA PHE A 89 -9.24 5.87 10.73
C PHE A 89 -8.93 5.17 12.05
N THR A 90 -7.71 5.31 12.56
CA THR A 90 -7.30 4.70 13.84
C THR A 90 -8.12 5.24 15.00
N LEU A 91 -8.30 6.56 15.07
CA LEU A 91 -9.08 7.21 16.13
C LEU A 91 -10.55 6.78 16.09
N GLU A 92 -11.15 6.74 14.90
CA GLU A 92 -12.55 6.33 14.74
C GLU A 92 -12.77 4.87 15.19
N VAL A 93 -11.88 3.95 14.78
CA VAL A 93 -11.97 2.55 15.19
C VAL A 93 -11.79 2.42 16.71
N GLN A 94 -10.86 3.16 17.31
CA GLN A 94 -10.65 3.15 18.76
C GLN A 94 -11.87 3.69 19.52
N ASP A 95 -12.51 4.75 19.02
CA ASP A 95 -13.71 5.31 19.64
C ASP A 95 -14.85 4.28 19.64
N ILE A 96 -15.12 3.67 18.48
CA ILE A 96 -16.11 2.58 18.32
C ILE A 96 -15.79 1.41 19.25
N VAL A 97 -14.55 0.93 19.27
CA VAL A 97 -14.14 -0.18 20.14
C VAL A 97 -14.38 0.16 21.62
N SER A 98 -14.10 1.41 22.01
CA SER A 98 -14.31 1.87 23.38
C SER A 98 -15.79 1.99 23.75
N GLU A 99 -16.62 2.50 22.83
CA GLU A 99 -18.06 2.68 23.02
C GLU A 99 -18.76 1.33 23.24
N PHE A 100 -18.41 0.34 22.42
CA PHE A 100 -19.01 -0.99 22.46
C PHE A 100 -18.28 -1.98 23.38
N GLN A 101 -17.23 -1.53 24.09
CA GLN A 101 -16.40 -2.34 24.99
C GLN A 101 -15.83 -3.61 24.34
N PHE A 102 -15.42 -3.53 23.07
CA PHE A 102 -14.74 -4.64 22.43
C PHE A 102 -13.33 -4.82 23.02
N GLU A 103 -12.97 -6.05 23.35
CA GLU A 103 -11.59 -6.38 23.71
C GLU A 103 -10.78 -6.56 22.42
N CYS A 104 -9.90 -5.60 22.12
CA CYS A 104 -8.88 -5.77 21.08
C CYS A 104 -7.70 -6.54 21.68
N GLU A 105 -7.70 -7.87 21.54
CA GLU A 105 -6.57 -8.71 21.96
C GLU A 105 -5.85 -9.27 20.73
N TYR A 106 -4.69 -8.69 20.41
CA TYR A 106 -3.76 -9.29 19.45
C TYR A 106 -2.87 -10.29 20.18
N SER A 107 -3.05 -11.57 19.92
CA SER A 107 -2.12 -12.62 20.36
C SER A 107 -1.14 -12.92 19.22
N PRO A 108 0.15 -12.52 19.31
CA PRO A 108 1.14 -12.97 18.34
C PRO A 108 1.26 -14.49 18.48
N LEU A 109 0.88 -15.22 17.44
CA LEU A 109 1.10 -16.66 17.34
C LEU A 109 2.61 -16.93 17.47
N ASN A 110 3.04 -17.31 18.67
CA ASN A 110 4.39 -17.82 18.94
C ASN A 110 4.53 -19.18 18.26
N TRP A 111 4.92 -19.18 16.98
CA TRP A 111 5.50 -20.37 16.37
C TRP A 111 6.90 -20.56 16.97
N GLY A 112 6.96 -21.33 18.05
CA GLY A 112 8.18 -21.62 18.78
C GLY A 112 9.24 -22.23 17.87
N TYR A 113 10.27 -21.46 17.54
CA TYR A 113 11.57 -22.01 17.21
C TYR A 113 12.28 -22.30 18.52
N SER A 114 12.11 -23.53 19.01
CA SER A 114 13.02 -24.11 20.00
C SER A 114 14.38 -24.30 19.33
N LEU A 115 15.39 -23.58 19.84
CA LEU A 115 16.80 -23.95 19.69
C LEU A 115 17.14 -25.08 20.68
#